data_AF-A0A1M7PFB9-F1
#
_entry.id   AF-A0A1M7PFB9-F1
#
_cell.length_a   1.000
_cell.length_b   1.000
_cell.length_c   1.000
_cell.angle_alpha   90.00
_cell.angle_beta   90.00
_cell.angle_gamma   90.00
#
_symmetry.space_group_name_H-M   'P 1'
#
loop_
_entity.id
_entity.type
_entity.pdbx_description
1 polymer ?
#
loop_
_entity_poly.entity_id
_entity_poly.type
_entity_poly.pdbx_seq_one_letter_code
_entity_poly.pdbx_strand_id
1 'polypeptide(L)'
;MYQIHGNVAIVRQHSARIEEAPIGTLETAPHDEPGWEVFEADDQFHPFPADEPLWTETVWFSWLVPERRLLGYVYPIFRPNLGIQFGGVTVYDASGELPWELTVRHWQNHLPLPDPLPDLRDVTLSDGIRLRSVRPGRTFEIGYRSDELVLDLRYEALMRPLRSGR
;
A
#
# COMPACT_ATOMS: atom_id res chain seq x y z
N MET A 1 19.23 7.85 7.59
CA MET A 1 18.71 6.47 7.51
C MET A 1 17.47 6.36 8.39
N TYR A 2 16.29 6.24 7.78
CA TYR A 2 15.04 5.95 8.48
C TYR A 2 14.88 4.43 8.58
N GLN A 3 14.76 3.91 9.80
CA GLN A 3 14.31 2.55 10.03
C GLN A 3 12.89 2.60 10.59
N ILE A 4 11.96 1.91 9.93
CA ILE A 4 10.55 1.85 10.31
C ILE A 4 10.17 0.37 10.35
N HIS A 5 9.92 -0.13 11.55
CA HIS A 5 9.40 -1.46 11.83
C HIS A 5 8.06 -1.27 12.55
N GLY A 6 6.99 -1.90 12.08
CA GLY A 6 5.70 -1.79 12.77
C GLY A 6 4.55 -2.51 12.09
N ASN A 7 3.54 -2.84 12.90
CA ASN A 7 2.22 -3.24 12.41
C ASN A 7 1.43 -1.96 12.13
N VAL A 8 1.22 -1.61 10.86
CA VAL A 8 0.30 -0.56 10.45
C VAL A 8 -1.08 -1.19 10.30
N ALA A 9 -1.78 -1.38 11.41
CA ALA A 9 -3.22 -1.44 11.32
C ALA A 9 -3.68 -0.07 10.81
N ILE A 10 -4.65 -0.03 9.88
CA ILE A 10 -5.46 1.19 9.74
C ILE A 10 -5.86 1.57 11.17
N VAL A 11 -5.64 2.82 11.57
CA VAL A 11 -5.42 3.20 12.97
C VAL A 11 -6.54 2.72 13.92
N ARG A 12 -6.18 1.81 14.84
CA ARG A 12 -6.62 1.90 16.25
C ARG A 12 -5.37 1.77 17.12
N GLN A 13 -4.64 2.88 17.24
CA GLN A 13 -3.41 3.00 18.02
C GLN A 13 -3.72 2.80 19.51
N HIS A 14 -3.24 1.71 20.12
CA HIS A 14 -3.17 1.59 21.58
C HIS A 14 -1.76 1.95 22.06
N SER A 15 -1.76 2.85 23.04
CA SER A 15 -0.69 3.37 23.91
C SER A 15 0.22 4.49 23.38
N ALA A 16 -0.40 5.66 23.15
CA ALA A 16 0.03 6.90 23.78
C ALA A 16 -1.11 7.33 24.72
N ARG A 17 -0.84 7.71 25.98
CA ARG A 17 -1.90 8.16 26.90
C ARG A 17 -2.45 9.50 26.42
N ILE A 18 -3.68 9.49 25.96
CA ILE A 18 -4.52 10.66 25.67
C ILE A 18 -5.73 10.51 26.61
N GLU A 19 -6.06 11.54 27.38
CA GLU A 19 -7.32 11.56 28.14
C GLU A 19 -8.50 11.47 27.14
N GLU A 20 -9.24 10.37 27.21
CA GLU A 20 -10.30 10.06 26.27
C GLU A 20 -11.54 10.92 26.52
N ALA A 21 -11.95 11.71 25.53
CA ALA A 21 -13.35 12.06 25.38
C ALA A 21 -14.08 10.85 24.73
N PRO A 22 -15.27 10.46 25.23
CA PRO A 22 -15.90 9.21 24.81
C PRO A 22 -16.28 9.25 23.33
N ILE A 23 -15.63 8.40 22.53
CA ILE A 23 -16.06 8.07 21.18
C ILE A 23 -17.30 7.20 21.33
N GLY A 24 -18.47 7.73 20.92
CA GLY A 24 -19.73 7.00 20.96
C GLY A 24 -19.62 5.64 20.27
N THR A 25 -20.27 4.64 20.85
CA THR A 25 -20.31 3.27 20.34
C THR A 25 -20.87 3.25 18.92
N LEU A 26 -20.01 3.04 17.92
CA LEU A 26 -20.47 2.65 16.59
C LEU A 26 -20.91 1.19 16.69
N GLU A 27 -22.22 0.99 16.78
CA GLU A 27 -22.84 -0.32 16.77
C GLU A 27 -22.59 -0.95 15.38
N THR A 28 -21.74 -1.98 15.33
CA THR A 28 -21.50 -2.75 14.11
C THR A 28 -22.71 -3.65 13.85
N ALA A 29 -23.59 -3.25 12.94
CA ALA A 29 -24.64 -4.13 12.44
C ALA A 29 -24.01 -5.33 11.69
N PRO A 30 -24.56 -6.55 11.82
CA PRO A 30 -24.09 -7.70 11.06
C PRO A 30 -24.58 -7.57 9.62
N HIS A 31 -23.68 -7.19 8.71
CA HIS A 31 -23.93 -7.17 7.28
C HIS A 31 -23.33 -8.44 6.65
N ASP A 32 -24.07 -9.54 6.74
CA ASP A 32 -23.83 -10.79 6.02
C ASP A 32 -24.72 -10.84 4.77
N GLU A 33 -24.57 -9.86 3.89
CA GLU A 33 -25.17 -9.88 2.55
C GLU A 33 -24.26 -10.68 1.59
N PRO A 34 -24.75 -11.75 0.93
CA PRO A 34 -23.94 -12.76 0.24
C PRO A 34 -23.33 -12.36 -1.12
N GLY A 35 -22.90 -11.09 -1.29
CA GLY A 35 -22.36 -10.58 -2.56
C GLY A 35 -21.06 -9.77 -2.45
N TRP A 36 -20.47 -9.69 -1.26
CA TRP A 36 -19.36 -8.77 -0.93
C TRP A 36 -18.12 -9.49 -0.39
N GLU A 37 -17.90 -10.72 -0.84
CA GLU A 37 -16.72 -11.49 -0.48
C GLU A 37 -15.49 -10.96 -1.22
N VAL A 38 -14.38 -10.88 -0.50
CA VAL A 38 -13.07 -10.61 -1.09
C VAL A 38 -12.41 -11.95 -1.40
N PHE A 39 -12.04 -12.10 -2.65
CA PHE A 39 -11.42 -13.31 -3.16
C PHE A 39 -9.92 -13.15 -3.22
N GLU A 40 -9.22 -14.28 -3.25
CA GLU A 40 -7.78 -14.31 -3.45
C GLU A 40 -7.34 -13.64 -4.77
N ALA A 41 -8.21 -13.68 -5.79
CA ALA A 41 -7.99 -13.04 -7.07
C ALA A 41 -7.96 -11.49 -7.01
N ASP A 42 -8.59 -10.88 -5.99
CA ASP A 42 -8.59 -9.41 -5.84
C ASP A 42 -7.21 -8.86 -5.43
N ASP A 43 -6.33 -9.72 -4.92
CA ASP A 43 -4.94 -9.38 -4.60
C ASP A 43 -3.96 -9.71 -5.75
N GLN A 44 -4.47 -10.16 -6.90
CA GLN A 44 -3.69 -10.43 -8.12
C GLN A 44 -3.85 -9.29 -9.13
N PHE A 45 -3.17 -9.40 -10.27
CA PHE A 45 -3.52 -8.56 -11.41
C PHE A 45 -4.96 -8.87 -11.86
N HIS A 46 -5.81 -7.85 -11.88
CA HIS A 46 -7.14 -7.99 -12.43
C HIS A 46 -7.09 -8.21 -13.95
N PRO A 47 -8.11 -8.85 -14.56
CA PRO A 47 -8.21 -8.91 -16.01
C PRO A 47 -8.14 -7.52 -16.64
N PHE A 48 -7.21 -7.35 -17.58
CA PHE A 48 -6.98 -6.08 -18.26
C PHE A 48 -7.22 -6.23 -19.77
N PRO A 49 -7.96 -5.31 -20.41
CA PRO A 49 -8.13 -5.29 -21.85
C PRO A 49 -6.86 -4.77 -22.54
N ALA A 50 -6.41 -5.50 -23.58
CA ALA A 50 -5.21 -5.16 -24.33
C ALA A 50 -5.36 -3.85 -25.14
N ASP A 51 -6.59 -3.46 -25.47
CA ASP A 51 -6.96 -2.31 -26.29
C ASP A 51 -7.37 -1.07 -25.49
N GLU A 52 -7.15 -1.05 -24.17
CA GLU A 52 -7.41 0.11 -23.30
C GLU A 52 -6.11 0.72 -22.76
N PRO A 53 -5.42 1.63 -23.49
CA PRO A 53 -4.11 2.15 -23.10
C PRO A 53 -4.03 2.85 -21.74
N LEU A 54 -5.18 3.25 -21.19
CA LEU A 54 -5.27 3.94 -19.90
C LEU A 54 -5.58 3.01 -18.72
N TRP A 55 -5.89 1.74 -18.98
CA TRP A 55 -6.10 0.75 -17.93
C TRP A 55 -4.89 0.71 -17.01
N THR A 56 -5.13 0.76 -15.70
CA THR A 56 -4.06 0.88 -14.70
C THR A 56 -4.42 0.07 -13.46
N GLU A 57 -3.52 -0.83 -13.05
CA GLU A 57 -3.57 -1.49 -11.75
C GLU A 57 -2.80 -0.66 -10.73
N THR A 58 -3.36 -0.50 -9.53
CA THR A 58 -2.72 0.30 -8.48
C THR A 58 -2.66 -0.46 -7.18
N VAL A 59 -1.48 -0.45 -6.55
CA VAL A 59 -1.31 -0.95 -5.18
C VAL A 59 -0.78 0.19 -4.35
N TRP A 60 -1.51 0.57 -3.29
CA TRP A 60 -1.17 1.74 -2.49
C TRP A 60 -1.26 1.47 -0.99
N PHE A 61 -0.16 1.72 -0.30
CA PHE A 61 -0.05 1.62 1.15
C PHE A 61 0.59 2.88 1.72
N SER A 62 0.09 3.38 2.85
CA SER A 62 0.64 4.56 3.52
C SER A 62 0.79 4.36 5.02
N TRP A 63 1.79 5.02 5.59
CA TRP A 63 2.06 4.99 7.02
C TRP A 63 2.43 6.38 7.53
N LEU A 64 2.21 6.58 8.83
CA LEU A 64 2.51 7.83 9.52
C LEU A 64 3.43 7.54 10.71
N VAL A 65 4.39 8.43 10.95
CA VAL A 65 5.17 8.46 12.20
C VAL A 65 5.04 9.88 12.77
N PRO A 66 3.93 10.20 13.46
CA PRO A 66 3.61 11.57 13.87
C PRO A 66 4.68 12.23 14.73
N GLU A 67 5.33 11.47 15.62
CA GLU A 67 6.39 11.95 16.52
C GLU A 67 7.63 12.43 15.75
N ARG A 68 7.79 11.97 14.50
CA ARG A 68 8.84 12.41 13.58
C ARG A 68 8.33 13.29 12.45
N ARG A 69 7.04 13.64 12.44
CA ARG A 69 6.38 14.38 11.36
C ARG A 69 6.59 13.74 9.99
N LEU A 70 6.52 12.40 9.92
CA LEU A 70 6.70 11.65 8.68
C LEU A 70 5.37 11.10 8.16
N LEU A 71 5.16 11.23 6.86
CA LEU A 71 4.17 10.50 6.07
C LEU A 71 4.90 9.76 4.98
N GLY A 72 4.72 8.44 4.88
CA GLY A 72 5.26 7.67 3.78
C GLY A 72 4.18 6.94 3.00
N TYR A 73 4.45 6.68 1.74
CA TYR A 73 3.68 5.71 0.97
C TYR A 73 4.56 4.84 0.06
N VAL A 74 4.05 3.64 -0.21
CA VAL A 74 4.48 2.72 -1.25
C VAL A 74 3.39 2.70 -2.29
N TYR A 75 3.72 3.04 -3.53
CA TYR A 75 2.74 3.17 -4.60
C TYR A 75 3.28 2.66 -5.95
N PRO A 76 3.43 1.34 -6.15
CA PRO A 76 3.64 0.78 -7.47
C PRO A 76 2.33 0.81 -8.28
N ILE A 77 2.50 1.13 -9.56
CA ILE A 77 1.43 1.33 -10.53
C ILE A 77 1.80 0.55 -11.78
N PHE A 78 0.85 -0.18 -12.35
CA PHE A 78 1.12 -1.08 -13.47
C PHE A 78 0.19 -0.80 -14.65
N ARG A 79 0.76 -0.84 -15.85
CA ARG A 79 0.04 -0.87 -17.12
C ARG A 79 0.48 -2.09 -17.91
N PRO A 80 -0.04 -3.28 -17.58
CA PRO A 80 0.40 -4.54 -18.16
C PRO A 80 0.11 -4.63 -19.67
N ASN A 81 -0.97 -4.02 -20.14
CA ASN A 81 -1.26 -3.81 -21.56
C ASN A 81 -0.15 -3.07 -22.34
N LEU A 82 0.64 -2.23 -21.65
CA LEU A 82 1.79 -1.51 -22.22
C LEU A 82 3.14 -2.12 -21.80
N GLY A 83 3.13 -3.15 -20.96
CA GLY A 83 4.35 -3.77 -20.42
C GLY A 83 5.16 -2.84 -19.51
N ILE A 84 4.52 -1.87 -18.83
CA ILE A 84 5.22 -0.89 -17.99
C ILE A 84 4.74 -0.87 -16.54
N GLN A 85 5.68 -0.56 -15.65
CA GLN A 85 5.50 -0.20 -14.25
C GLN A 85 5.98 1.23 -14.04
N PHE A 86 5.34 1.95 -13.12
CA PHE A 86 5.85 3.21 -12.58
C PHE A 86 5.40 3.36 -11.13
N GLY A 87 5.91 4.39 -10.44
CA GLY A 87 5.63 4.58 -9.03
C GLY A 87 6.85 4.36 -8.15
N GLY A 88 6.64 4.12 -6.87
CA GLY A 88 7.75 3.86 -5.96
C GLY A 88 7.46 4.17 -4.50
N VAL A 89 8.50 4.54 -3.77
CA VAL A 89 8.45 4.86 -2.34
C VAL A 89 8.79 6.34 -2.11
N THR A 90 7.93 7.04 -1.40
CA THR A 90 8.16 8.44 -1.01
C THR A 90 7.95 8.60 0.49
N VAL A 91 8.83 9.36 1.14
CA VAL A 91 8.64 9.82 2.52
C VAL A 91 8.63 11.35 2.53
N TYR A 92 7.53 11.91 2.98
CA TYR A 92 7.33 13.32 3.25
C TYR A 92 7.74 13.60 4.69
N ASP A 93 8.50 14.67 4.86
CA ASP A 93 8.87 15.23 6.14
C ASP A 93 8.77 16.77 6.07
N ALA A 94 9.22 17.45 7.12
CA ALA A 94 9.17 18.91 7.18
C ALA A 94 10.30 19.60 6.41
N SER A 95 11.17 18.87 5.68
CA SER A 95 12.36 19.45 5.04
C SER A 95 12.12 20.04 3.66
N GLY A 96 10.98 19.73 3.02
CA GLY A 96 10.74 20.12 1.63
C GLY A 96 9.25 20.25 1.31
N GLU A 97 8.96 21.20 0.41
CA GLU A 97 7.62 21.41 -0.16
C GLU A 97 7.50 20.72 -1.53
N LEU A 98 8.64 20.44 -2.18
CA LEU A 98 8.71 19.87 -3.52
C LEU A 98 9.27 18.45 -3.48
N PRO A 99 8.83 17.54 -4.38
CA PRO A 99 9.24 16.13 -4.33
C PRO A 99 10.76 15.90 -4.38
N TRP A 100 11.51 16.75 -5.08
CA TRP A 100 12.98 16.65 -5.20
C TRP A 100 13.74 17.16 -3.97
N GLU A 101 13.05 17.79 -3.02
CA GLU A 101 13.63 18.24 -1.74
C GLU A 101 13.51 17.15 -0.67
N LEU A 102 12.70 16.11 -0.92
CA LEU A 102 12.48 15.02 0.01
C LEU A 102 13.70 14.10 0.04
N THR A 103 14.13 13.75 1.26
CA THR A 103 15.25 12.82 1.47
C THR A 103 14.98 11.44 0.87
N VAL A 104 13.72 11.01 0.82
CA VAL A 104 13.32 9.74 0.21
C VAL A 104 12.25 10.00 -0.84
N ARG A 105 12.68 10.04 -2.10
CA ARG A 105 11.80 10.11 -3.28
C ARG A 105 12.27 9.12 -4.35
N HIS A 106 12.11 7.83 -4.05
CA HIS A 106 12.54 6.75 -4.94
C HIS A 106 11.40 6.37 -5.86
N TRP A 107 11.24 7.16 -6.91
CA TRP A 107 10.17 7.00 -7.88
C TRP A 107 10.75 6.73 -9.24
N GLN A 108 10.24 5.69 -9.87
CA GLN A 108 10.64 5.28 -11.19
C GLN A 108 9.50 5.50 -12.17
N ASN A 109 9.85 5.92 -13.37
CA ASN A 109 8.91 6.08 -14.46
C ASN A 109 9.28 5.10 -15.57
N HIS A 110 8.30 4.40 -16.12
CA HIS A 110 8.47 3.52 -17.29
C HIS A 110 9.46 2.38 -17.08
N LEU A 111 9.44 1.74 -15.90
CA LEU A 111 10.14 0.47 -15.70
C LEU A 111 9.48 -0.62 -16.57
N PRO A 112 10.27 -1.55 -17.14
CA PRO A 112 9.70 -2.69 -17.83
C PRO A 112 8.99 -3.60 -16.83
N LEU A 113 7.77 -4.04 -17.18
CA LEU A 113 7.05 -5.08 -16.45
C LEU A 113 7.49 -6.45 -16.99
N PRO A 114 7.70 -7.47 -16.13
CA PRO A 114 8.11 -8.80 -16.59
C PRO A 114 7.02 -9.48 -17.44
N ASP A 115 7.45 -10.32 -18.37
CA ASP A 115 6.59 -11.27 -19.08
C ASP A 115 7.18 -12.69 -18.91
N PRO A 116 6.47 -13.64 -18.26
CA PRO A 116 5.11 -13.51 -17.71
C PRO A 116 5.01 -12.52 -16.54
N LEU A 117 3.82 -11.96 -16.34
CA LEU A 117 3.54 -11.10 -15.20
C LEU A 117 3.80 -11.82 -13.88
N PRO A 118 4.38 -11.14 -12.87
CA PRO A 118 4.53 -11.72 -11.56
C PRO A 118 3.18 -11.85 -10.84
N ASP A 119 3.12 -12.70 -9.82
CA ASP A 119 1.98 -12.81 -8.94
C ASP A 119 2.04 -11.72 -7.86
N LEU A 120 1.12 -10.74 -7.90
CA LEU A 120 1.13 -9.62 -6.95
C LEU A 120 0.96 -10.03 -5.49
N ARG A 121 0.47 -11.24 -5.21
CA ARG A 121 0.34 -11.79 -3.85
C ARG A 121 1.68 -12.09 -3.21
N ASP A 122 2.74 -12.30 -3.97
CA ASP A 122 4.10 -12.50 -3.44
C ASP A 122 5.13 -12.13 -4.51
N VAL A 123 5.58 -10.87 -4.50
CA VAL A 123 6.47 -10.34 -5.52
C VAL A 123 7.54 -9.42 -4.92
N THR A 124 8.73 -9.49 -5.49
CA THR A 124 9.73 -8.42 -5.42
C THR A 124 9.84 -7.76 -6.78
N LEU A 125 9.47 -6.48 -6.86
CA LEU A 125 9.50 -5.69 -8.08
C LEU A 125 10.94 -5.27 -8.42
N SER A 126 11.15 -4.85 -9.67
CA SER A 126 12.46 -4.44 -10.19
C SER A 126 13.04 -3.20 -9.49
N ASP A 127 12.18 -2.36 -8.90
CA ASP A 127 12.57 -1.22 -8.06
C ASP A 127 12.85 -1.60 -6.60
N GLY A 128 12.75 -2.88 -6.23
CA GLY A 128 13.06 -3.40 -4.90
C GLY A 128 11.89 -3.37 -3.91
N ILE A 129 10.70 -2.92 -4.31
CA ILE A 129 9.49 -3.05 -3.48
C ILE A 129 9.12 -4.52 -3.37
N ARG A 130 8.86 -4.97 -2.14
CA ARG A 130 8.32 -6.30 -1.84
C ARG A 130 6.89 -6.18 -1.38
N LEU A 131 6.03 -7.01 -1.96
CA LEU A 131 4.61 -7.12 -1.61
C LEU A 131 4.31 -8.57 -1.29
N ARG A 132 3.58 -8.80 -0.19
CA ARG A 132 3.08 -10.13 0.15
C ARG A 132 1.67 -10.04 0.75
N SER A 133 0.69 -10.68 0.12
CA SER A 133 -0.61 -10.95 0.72
C SER A 133 -0.50 -12.17 1.62
N VAL A 134 -0.65 -11.96 2.93
CA VAL A 134 -0.64 -13.02 3.95
C VAL A 134 -2.05 -13.59 4.13
N ARG A 135 -3.06 -12.73 4.04
CA ARG A 135 -4.47 -13.10 4.02
C ARG A 135 -5.19 -12.20 3.02
N PRO A 136 -5.87 -12.77 2.01
CA PRO A 136 -6.53 -12.02 0.97
C PRO A 136 -7.34 -10.84 1.48
N GLY A 137 -7.08 -9.65 0.94
CA GLY A 137 -7.79 -8.41 1.27
C GLY A 137 -7.71 -7.97 2.74
N ARG A 138 -6.88 -8.60 3.57
CA ARG A 138 -6.89 -8.38 5.02
C ARG A 138 -5.52 -8.16 5.62
N THR A 139 -4.51 -8.86 5.15
CA THR A 139 -3.19 -8.80 5.78
C THR A 139 -2.11 -8.80 4.72
N PHE A 140 -1.27 -7.78 4.78
CA PHE A 140 -0.21 -7.56 3.80
C PHE A 140 1.12 -7.29 4.50
N GLU A 141 2.21 -7.69 3.87
CA GLU A 141 3.56 -7.31 4.27
C GLU A 141 4.23 -6.55 3.13
N ILE A 142 4.82 -5.42 3.49
CA ILE A 142 5.40 -4.46 2.55
C ILE A 142 6.84 -4.20 2.96
N GLY A 143 7.76 -4.47 2.03
CA GLY A 143 9.19 -4.34 2.27
C GLY A 143 9.85 -3.41 1.26
N TYR A 144 10.85 -2.67 1.70
CA TYR A 144 11.72 -1.88 0.82
C TYR A 144 13.06 -1.61 1.52
N ARG A 145 14.15 -1.53 0.76
CA ARG A 145 15.48 -1.22 1.31
C ARG A 145 16.29 -0.39 0.33
N SER A 146 16.85 0.70 0.84
CA SER A 146 17.89 1.53 0.23
C SER A 146 18.88 1.98 1.31
N ASP A 147 19.82 2.86 0.97
CA ASP A 147 20.75 3.47 1.92
C ASP A 147 20.05 4.46 2.87
N GLU A 148 19.00 5.11 2.39
CA GLU A 148 18.21 6.14 3.08
C GLU A 148 17.06 5.54 3.91
N LEU A 149 16.43 4.46 3.44
CA LEU A 149 15.21 3.90 4.01
C LEU A 149 15.28 2.37 4.11
N VAL A 150 14.94 1.85 5.29
CA VAL A 150 14.54 0.45 5.47
C VAL A 150 13.09 0.42 5.92
N LEU A 151 12.26 -0.23 5.12
CA LEU A 151 10.84 -0.43 5.35
C LEU A 151 10.56 -1.91 5.56
N ASP A 152 9.91 -2.21 6.69
CA ASP A 152 9.35 -3.52 7.01
C ASP A 152 8.02 -3.32 7.74
N LEU A 153 6.93 -3.32 6.96
CA LEU A 153 5.59 -3.05 7.44
C LEU A 153 4.71 -4.28 7.32
N ARG A 154 3.84 -4.46 8.32
CA ARG A 154 2.72 -5.38 8.24
C ARG A 154 1.41 -4.61 8.37
N TYR A 155 0.55 -4.71 7.37
CA TYR A 155 -0.80 -4.16 7.40
C TYR A 155 -1.80 -5.20 7.88
N GLU A 156 -2.67 -4.80 8.80
CA GLU A 156 -3.85 -5.57 9.18
C GLU A 156 -5.10 -4.71 9.03
N ALA A 157 -6.05 -5.19 8.23
CA ALA A 157 -7.30 -4.50 7.99
C ALA A 157 -8.17 -4.52 9.26
N LEU A 158 -8.71 -3.35 9.62
CA LEU A 158 -9.66 -3.20 10.73
C LEU A 158 -11.08 -3.68 10.39
N MET A 159 -11.43 -3.64 9.11
CA MET A 159 -12.75 -3.95 8.60
C MET A 159 -12.62 -4.67 7.26
N ARG A 160 -13.73 -5.23 6.79
CA ARG A 160 -13.80 -5.78 5.43
C ARG A 160 -13.50 -4.67 4.41
N PRO A 161 -12.82 -4.98 3.29
CA PRO A 161 -12.62 -4.02 2.21
C PRO A 161 -13.93 -3.41 1.73
N LEU A 162 -13.90 -2.10 1.50
CA LEU A 162 -14.99 -1.39 0.84
C LEU A 162 -14.74 -1.44 -0.66
N ARG A 163 -15.55 -2.21 -1.39
CA ARG A 163 -15.52 -2.17 -2.85
C ARG A 163 -16.20 -0.88 -3.34
N SER A 164 -15.45 -0.07 -4.08
CA SER A 164 -15.96 1.15 -4.72
C SER A 164 -16.24 0.86 -6.20
N GLY A 165 -17.49 1.02 -6.64
CA GLY A 165 -17.95 0.64 -7.98
C GLY A 165 -18.99 -0.49 -7.96
N ARG A 166 -19.73 -0.64 -9.07
CA ARG A 166 -20.72 -1.72 -9.23
C ARG A 166 -20.08 -3.04 -9.64
#